data_AF-A0A4Q6FHU1-F1
#
_entry.id   AF-A0A4Q6FHU1-F1
#
_cell.length_a   1.000
_cell.length_b   1.000
_cell.length_c   1.000
_cell.angle_alpha   90.00
_cell.angle_beta   90.00
_cell.angle_gamma   90.00
#
_symmetry.space_group_name_H-M   'P 1'
#
loop_
_entity.id
_entity.type
_entity.pdbx_description
1 polymer ?
#
loop_
_entity_poly.entity_id
_entity_poly.type
_entity_poly.pdbx_seq_one_letter_code
_entity_poly.pdbx_strand_id
1 'polypeptide(L)'
;MALAGNTKELIQKGERASRTRLIFINIVVLLLALSINTQSSVHEELDSLMLRGFFKTRSMLGRDVGLDPRLFIFNLDDKTTNLIGMPDFGFAGWTYVLETLLERKPKAVVIDKVFSLNLAKANIDKLQAVLRKYDTPVYVGAFFTSSELLEREAWSKSPSVGTAYDLASLSRVKKNFAYGPHKDLREYFRDITNYLI
;
A
#
# COMPACT_ATOMS: atom_id res chain seq x y z
N MET A 1 51.33 -2.20 58.97
CA MET A 1 51.33 -1.85 57.52
C MET A 1 50.50 -2.78 56.62
N ALA A 2 49.86 -3.85 57.12
CA ALA A 2 49.13 -4.83 56.28
C ALA A 2 47.65 -4.48 55.97
N LEU A 3 47.07 -3.46 56.60
CA LEU A 3 45.64 -3.11 56.41
C LEU A 3 45.31 -2.33 55.13
N ALA A 4 46.31 -1.70 54.49
CA ALA A 4 46.10 -0.86 53.30
C ALA A 4 46.03 -1.64 51.98
N GLY A 5 46.49 -2.90 51.95
CA GLY A 5 46.45 -3.75 50.76
C GLY A 5 45.05 -4.30 50.46
N ASN A 6 44.32 -4.68 51.51
CA ASN A 6 43.01 -5.34 51.40
C ASN A 6 41.92 -4.38 50.90
N THR A 7 42.01 -3.08 51.21
CA THR A 7 41.02 -2.08 50.78
C THR A 7 41.11 -1.74 49.30
N LYS A 8 42.31 -1.69 48.71
CA LYS A 8 42.50 -1.48 47.26
C LYS A 8 41.94 -2.63 46.43
N GLU A 9 42.14 -3.87 46.90
CA GLU A 9 41.63 -5.05 46.20
C GLU A 9 40.10 -5.13 46.22
N LEU A 10 39.47 -4.75 47.33
CA LEU A 10 38.01 -4.70 47.46
C LEU A 10 37.39 -3.62 46.56
N ILE A 11 37.99 -2.42 46.51
CA ILE A 11 37.53 -1.33 45.62
C ILE A 11 37.64 -1.76 44.16
N GLN A 12 38.77 -2.36 43.77
CA GLN A 12 39.00 -2.81 42.38
C GLN A 12 38.06 -3.95 41.97
N LYS A 13 37.72 -4.87 42.89
CA LYS A 13 36.70 -5.92 42.66
C LYS A 13 35.30 -5.32 42.51
N GLY A 14 34.95 -4.32 43.31
CA GLY A 14 33.67 -3.60 43.21
C GLY A 14 33.49 -2.86 41.88
N GLU A 15 34.53 -2.15 41.43
CA GLU A 15 34.52 -1.44 40.14
C GLU A 15 34.40 -2.39 38.94
N ARG A 16 35.10 -3.53 38.98
CA ARG A 16 34.97 -4.56 37.94
C ARG A 16 33.56 -5.14 37.88
N ALA A 17 32.98 -5.49 39.03
CA ALA A 17 31.61 -6.01 39.08
C ALA A 17 30.58 -4.99 38.58
N SER A 18 30.76 -3.70 38.88
CA SER A 18 29.91 -2.61 38.38
C SER A 18 30.00 -2.45 36.86
N ARG A 19 31.22 -2.48 36.29
CA ARG A 19 31.43 -2.42 34.83
C ARG A 19 30.81 -3.60 34.10
N THR A 20 30.96 -4.82 34.61
CA THR A 20 30.35 -6.01 33.98
C THR A 20 28.82 -5.94 34.00
N ARG A 21 28.21 -5.44 35.09
CA ARG A 21 26.76 -5.22 35.16
C ARG A 21 26.29 -4.17 34.15
N LEU A 22 27.01 -3.06 34.03
CA LEU A 22 26.70 -2.01 33.04
C LEU A 22 26.80 -2.53 31.60
N ILE A 23 27.83 -3.31 31.26
CA ILE A 23 27.97 -3.90 29.93
C ILE A 23 26.80 -4.85 29.65
N PHE A 24 26.46 -5.71 30.60
CA PHE A 24 25.35 -6.65 30.45
C PHE A 24 24.01 -5.92 30.25
N ILE A 25 23.72 -4.89 31.05
CA ILE A 25 22.50 -4.07 30.89
C ILE A 25 22.46 -3.43 29.51
N ASN A 26 23.57 -2.85 29.03
CA ASN A 26 23.61 -2.24 27.70
C ASN A 26 23.38 -3.25 26.57
N ILE A 27 23.92 -4.47 26.68
CA ILE A 27 23.68 -5.55 25.71
C ILE A 27 22.20 -5.95 25.71
N VAL A 28 21.59 -6.14 26.89
CA VAL A 28 20.17 -6.51 26.99
C VAL A 28 19.28 -5.41 26.40
N VAL A 29 19.56 -4.14 26.71
CA VAL A 29 18.82 -3.00 26.15
C VAL A 29 18.97 -2.93 24.62
N LEU A 30 20.18 -3.15 24.09
CA LEU A 30 20.41 -3.17 22.65
C LEU A 30 19.64 -4.31 21.97
N LEU A 31 19.64 -5.51 22.54
CA LEU A 31 18.89 -6.65 22.00
C LEU A 31 17.38 -6.42 22.04
N LEU A 32 16.86 -5.83 23.12
CA LEU A 32 15.45 -5.44 23.19
C LEU A 32 15.11 -4.37 22.15
N ALA A 33 15.93 -3.34 22.00
CA ALA A 33 15.74 -2.29 20.98
C ALA A 33 15.76 -2.88 19.55
N LEU A 34 16.66 -3.83 19.28
CA LEU A 34 16.70 -4.53 18.00
C LEU A 34 15.47 -5.41 17.77
N SER A 35 14.97 -6.11 18.80
CA SER A 35 13.75 -6.92 18.68
C SER A 35 12.49 -6.10 18.40
N ILE A 36 12.41 -4.89 18.96
CA ILE A 36 11.28 -3.97 18.73
C ILE A 36 11.34 -3.38 17.31
N ASN A 37 12.55 -3.06 16.81
CA ASN A 37 12.72 -2.48 15.48
C ASN A 37 12.72 -3.51 14.33
N THR A 38 12.98 -4.79 14.59
CA THR A 38 12.99 -5.86 13.56
C THR A 38 11.64 -6.52 13.35
N GLN A 39 10.68 -6.29 14.25
CA GLN A 39 9.34 -6.85 14.12
C GLN A 39 8.66 -6.45 12.81
N SER A 40 8.84 -5.24 12.29
CA SER A 40 8.13 -4.82 11.07
C SER A 40 8.56 -5.59 9.83
N SER A 41 9.85 -5.63 9.51
CA SER A 41 10.34 -6.19 8.25
C SER A 41 10.25 -7.72 8.20
N VAL A 42 10.57 -8.39 9.32
CA VAL A 42 10.54 -9.86 9.38
C VAL A 42 9.11 -10.40 9.40
N HIS A 43 8.17 -9.70 10.06
CA HIS A 43 6.76 -10.09 10.00
C HIS A 43 6.17 -9.92 8.60
N GLU A 44 6.47 -8.82 7.90
CA GLU A 44 6.00 -8.63 6.51
C GLU A 44 6.49 -9.73 5.57
N GLU A 45 7.76 -10.14 5.70
CA GLU A 45 8.32 -11.19 4.86
C GLU A 45 7.70 -12.57 5.18
N LEU A 46 7.53 -12.90 6.46
CA LEU A 46 6.84 -14.12 6.91
C LEU A 46 5.37 -14.17 6.48
N ASP A 47 4.64 -13.06 6.63
CA ASP A 47 3.24 -12.96 6.19
C ASP A 47 3.14 -13.14 4.68
N SER A 48 4.07 -12.56 3.92
CA SER A 48 4.13 -12.74 2.46
C SER A 48 4.39 -14.19 2.06
N LEU A 49 5.27 -14.89 2.78
CA LEU A 49 5.58 -16.31 2.55
C LEU A 49 4.40 -17.21 2.90
N MET A 50 3.74 -16.95 4.03
CA MET A 50 2.55 -17.66 4.48
C MET A 50 1.39 -17.50 3.48
N LEU A 51 1.15 -16.27 3.00
CA LEU A 51 0.14 -16.01 1.97
C LEU A 51 0.45 -16.77 0.67
N ARG A 52 1.69 -16.71 0.18
CA ARG A 52 2.11 -17.47 -1.02
C ARG A 52 1.91 -18.97 -0.84
N GLY A 53 2.29 -19.50 0.31
CA GLY A 53 2.07 -20.90 0.67
C GLY A 53 0.59 -21.25 0.62
N PHE A 54 -0.25 -20.44 1.24
CA PHE A 54 -1.70 -20.63 1.27
C PHE A 54 -2.33 -20.62 -0.13
N PHE A 55 -2.00 -19.63 -0.98
CA PHE A 55 -2.49 -19.59 -2.36
C PHE A 55 -2.03 -20.82 -3.15
N LYS A 56 -0.77 -21.23 -3.02
CA LYS A 56 -0.26 -22.42 -3.70
C LYS A 56 -0.98 -23.69 -3.24
N THR A 57 -1.20 -23.86 -1.93
CA THR A 57 -1.93 -25.00 -1.38
C THR A 57 -3.38 -25.02 -1.85
N ARG A 58 -4.07 -23.87 -1.90
CA ARG A 58 -5.43 -23.79 -2.45
C ARG A 58 -5.49 -24.19 -3.92
N SER A 59 -4.50 -23.75 -4.70
CA SER A 59 -4.35 -24.11 -6.10
C SER A 59 -4.19 -25.61 -6.29
N MET A 60 -3.28 -26.22 -5.52
CA MET A 60 -3.05 -27.67 -5.55
C MET A 60 -4.28 -28.47 -5.11
N LEU A 61 -5.11 -27.91 -4.23
CA LEU A 61 -6.37 -28.53 -3.78
C LEU A 61 -7.55 -28.24 -4.71
N GLY A 62 -7.36 -27.53 -5.82
CA GLY A 62 -8.45 -27.13 -6.72
C GLY A 62 -9.50 -26.22 -6.07
N ARG A 63 -9.13 -25.52 -4.99
CA ARG A 63 -9.99 -24.58 -4.25
C ARG A 63 -9.74 -23.12 -4.62
N ASP A 64 -9.03 -22.90 -5.71
CA ASP A 64 -8.91 -21.57 -6.29
C ASP A 64 -10.22 -21.17 -6.94
N VAL A 65 -10.56 -19.90 -6.81
CA VAL A 65 -11.65 -19.32 -7.59
C VAL A 65 -11.13 -19.25 -9.02
N GLY A 66 -11.62 -20.13 -9.90
CA GLY A 66 -11.26 -20.09 -11.31
C GLY A 66 -11.62 -18.73 -11.90
N LEU A 67 -10.64 -18.03 -12.48
CA LEU A 67 -10.90 -16.81 -13.22
C LEU A 67 -11.56 -17.17 -14.55
N ASP A 68 -12.59 -16.43 -14.94
CA ASP A 68 -13.19 -16.57 -16.26
C ASP A 68 -12.11 -16.28 -17.33
N PRO A 69 -11.93 -17.14 -18.36
CA PRO A 69 -10.89 -16.96 -19.36
C PRO A 69 -11.05 -15.69 -20.21
N ARG A 70 -12.21 -15.03 -20.14
CA ARG A 70 -12.47 -13.74 -20.79
C ARG A 70 -11.97 -12.56 -19.95
N LEU A 71 -11.61 -12.79 -18.70
CA LEU A 71 -11.02 -11.78 -17.84
C LEU A 71 -9.54 -11.62 -18.19
N PHE A 72 -9.13 -10.40 -18.47
CA PHE A 72 -7.73 -10.06 -18.67
C PHE A 72 -7.27 -9.15 -17.53
N ILE A 73 -6.24 -9.55 -16.79
CA ILE A 73 -5.67 -8.79 -15.67
C ILE A 73 -4.27 -8.28 -16.07
N PHE A 74 -4.06 -6.97 -15.96
CA PHE A 74 -2.75 -6.33 -16.09
C PHE A 74 -2.32 -5.75 -14.75
N ASN A 75 -1.17 -6.15 -14.23
CA ASN A 75 -0.61 -5.61 -12.99
C ASN A 75 0.33 -4.44 -13.30
N LEU A 76 -0.18 -3.23 -13.15
CA LEU A 76 0.57 -1.97 -13.26
C LEU A 76 0.71 -1.34 -11.88
N ASP A 77 1.40 -2.04 -10.97
CA ASP A 77 1.66 -1.56 -9.62
C ASP A 77 3.02 -0.83 -9.52
N ASP A 78 3.31 -0.29 -8.34
CA ASP A 78 4.55 0.43 -8.06
C ASP A 78 5.80 -0.45 -8.29
N LYS A 79 5.68 -1.78 -8.23
CA LYS A 79 6.79 -2.70 -8.54
C LYS A 79 7.04 -2.77 -10.04
N THR A 80 5.96 -2.86 -10.83
CA THR A 80 6.04 -2.82 -12.29
C THR A 80 6.63 -1.50 -12.78
N THR A 81 6.21 -0.35 -12.23
CA THR A 81 6.76 0.96 -12.60
C THR A 81 8.23 1.11 -12.19
N ASN A 82 8.59 0.68 -10.99
CA ASN A 82 9.99 0.68 -10.53
C ASN A 82 10.90 -0.18 -11.42
N LEU A 83 10.42 -1.34 -11.89
CA LEU A 83 11.19 -2.22 -12.77
C LEU A 83 11.57 -1.54 -14.10
N ILE A 84 10.69 -0.68 -14.62
CA ILE A 84 10.91 0.08 -15.86
C ILE A 84 11.55 1.46 -15.62
N GLY A 85 12.01 1.74 -14.39
CA GLY A 85 12.65 3.00 -14.02
C GLY A 85 11.70 4.20 -14.02
N MET A 86 10.39 3.97 -13.90
CA MET A 86 9.38 5.03 -13.83
C MET A 86 8.88 5.19 -12.39
N PRO A 87 8.78 6.42 -11.86
CA PRO A 87 8.33 6.64 -10.48
C PRO A 87 6.85 6.30 -10.29
N ASP A 88 6.03 6.56 -11.31
CA ASP A 88 4.60 6.25 -11.32
C ASP A 88 4.04 6.36 -12.75
N PHE A 89 2.84 5.81 -12.97
CA PHE A 89 2.10 5.94 -14.22
C PHE A 89 1.32 7.25 -14.25
N GLY A 90 1.87 8.26 -14.94
CA GLY A 90 1.20 9.55 -15.15
C GLY A 90 0.02 9.47 -16.12
N PHE A 91 -0.77 10.56 -16.21
CA PHE A 91 -1.95 10.62 -17.09
C PHE A 91 -1.65 10.34 -18.57
N ALA A 92 -0.47 10.70 -19.08
CA ALA A 92 -0.08 10.36 -20.45
C ALA A 92 0.06 8.85 -20.66
N GLY A 93 0.68 8.15 -19.70
CA GLY A 93 0.75 6.68 -19.71
C GLY A 93 -0.65 6.06 -19.65
N TRP A 94 -1.48 6.53 -18.72
CA TRP A 94 -2.86 6.06 -18.59
C TRP A 94 -3.68 6.29 -19.85
N THR A 95 -3.50 7.43 -20.51
CA THR A 95 -4.15 7.75 -21.78
C THR A 95 -3.80 6.69 -22.83
N TYR A 96 -2.51 6.39 -22.99
CA TYR A 96 -2.05 5.37 -23.95
C TYR A 96 -2.59 3.97 -23.64
N VAL A 97 -2.52 3.55 -22.37
CA VAL A 97 -3.02 2.24 -21.95
C VAL A 97 -4.52 2.13 -22.16
N LEU A 98 -5.28 3.13 -21.68
CA LEU A 98 -6.73 3.13 -21.81
C LEU A 98 -7.15 3.21 -23.27
N GLU A 99 -6.54 4.05 -24.10
CA GLU A 99 -6.86 4.09 -25.53
C GLU A 99 -6.63 2.72 -26.18
N THR A 100 -5.47 2.11 -25.94
CA THR A 100 -5.14 0.78 -26.49
C THR A 100 -6.11 -0.31 -26.03
N LEU A 101 -6.52 -0.28 -24.76
CA LEU A 101 -7.49 -1.24 -24.22
C LEU A 101 -8.89 -1.01 -24.79
N LEU A 102 -9.33 0.24 -24.83
CA LEU A 102 -10.67 0.62 -25.27
C LEU A 102 -10.87 0.40 -26.77
N GLU A 103 -9.81 0.50 -27.59
CA GLU A 103 -9.84 0.11 -29.01
C GLU A 103 -10.26 -1.35 -29.23
N ARG A 104 -9.96 -2.22 -28.26
CA ARG A 104 -10.37 -3.63 -28.29
C ARG A 104 -11.83 -3.85 -27.87
N LYS A 105 -12.54 -2.79 -27.49
CA LYS A 105 -13.95 -2.79 -27.07
C LYS A 105 -14.28 -3.84 -26.00
N PRO A 106 -13.56 -3.86 -24.86
CA PRO A 106 -13.89 -4.77 -23.78
C PRO A 106 -15.29 -4.44 -23.22
N LYS A 107 -15.93 -5.39 -22.54
CA LYS A 107 -17.24 -5.13 -21.91
C LYS A 107 -17.16 -4.10 -20.78
N ALA A 108 -16.02 -4.06 -20.10
CA ALA A 108 -15.69 -3.12 -19.05
C ALA A 108 -14.17 -3.09 -18.85
N VAL A 109 -13.67 -1.98 -18.32
CA VAL A 109 -12.32 -1.87 -17.79
C VAL A 109 -12.44 -1.58 -16.29
N VAL A 110 -11.72 -2.33 -15.46
CA VAL A 110 -11.69 -2.11 -14.01
C VAL A 110 -10.26 -1.78 -13.62
N ILE A 111 -10.07 -0.66 -12.95
CA ILE A 111 -8.79 -0.17 -12.47
C ILE A 111 -8.85 -0.16 -10.95
N ASP A 112 -8.02 -0.98 -10.29
CA ASP A 112 -7.99 -1.04 -8.83
C ASP A 112 -7.55 0.31 -8.21
N LYS A 113 -6.59 0.98 -8.84
CA LYS A 113 -6.01 2.24 -8.34
C LYS A 113 -5.71 3.20 -9.48
N VAL A 114 -6.35 4.38 -9.48
CA VAL A 114 -5.93 5.51 -10.32
C VAL A 114 -5.04 6.44 -9.52
N PHE A 115 -3.89 6.75 -10.09
CA PHE A 115 -2.89 7.60 -9.47
C PHE A 115 -3.34 9.06 -9.51
N SER A 116 -3.32 9.69 -8.34
CA SER A 116 -3.68 11.08 -8.13
C SER A 116 -2.44 11.93 -7.92
N LEU A 117 -1.38 11.70 -8.71
CA LEU A 117 -0.26 12.63 -8.72
C LEU A 117 -0.67 13.88 -9.51
N ASN A 118 -0.50 15.03 -8.88
CA ASN A 118 -0.79 16.34 -9.46
C ASN A 118 0.12 16.57 -10.68
N LEU A 119 -0.41 16.41 -11.89
CA LEU A 119 0.35 16.57 -13.13
C LEU A 119 -0.41 17.46 -14.12
N ALA A 120 0.34 18.04 -15.06
CA ALA A 120 -0.09 19.10 -15.96
C ALA A 120 -1.49 18.88 -16.57
N LYS A 121 -2.35 19.91 -16.49
CA LYS A 121 -3.72 19.96 -16.99
C LYS A 121 -3.90 19.40 -18.41
N ALA A 122 -2.95 19.67 -19.31
CA ALA A 122 -2.98 19.18 -20.69
C ALA A 122 -3.07 17.64 -20.83
N ASN A 123 -2.57 16.88 -19.84
CA ASN A 123 -2.67 15.43 -19.85
C ASN A 123 -4.05 14.93 -19.36
N ILE A 124 -4.73 15.70 -18.51
CA ILE A 124 -6.09 15.40 -18.04
C ILE A 124 -7.06 15.54 -19.21
N ASP A 125 -6.97 16.63 -19.97
CA ASP A 125 -7.87 16.88 -21.11
C ASP A 125 -7.77 15.78 -22.18
N LYS A 126 -6.55 15.27 -22.45
CA LYS A 126 -6.34 14.13 -23.37
C LYS A 126 -7.00 12.85 -22.87
N LEU A 127 -6.85 12.56 -21.58
CA LEU A 127 -7.48 11.38 -20.99
C LEU A 127 -9.02 11.49 -21.01
N GLN A 128 -9.57 12.66 -20.72
CA GLN A 128 -11.01 12.93 -20.87
C GLN A 128 -11.47 12.69 -22.30
N ALA A 129 -10.72 13.15 -23.31
CA ALA A 129 -11.05 12.94 -24.71
C ALA A 129 -11.10 11.44 -25.06
N VAL A 130 -10.15 10.65 -24.56
CA VAL A 130 -10.16 9.19 -24.72
C VAL A 130 -11.38 8.58 -24.03
N LEU A 131 -11.66 8.92 -22.77
CA LEU A 131 -12.79 8.37 -22.03
C LEU A 131 -14.15 8.73 -22.65
N ARG A 132 -14.28 9.90 -23.29
CA ARG A 132 -15.49 10.32 -24.02
C ARG A 132 -15.64 9.60 -25.38
N LYS A 133 -14.54 9.20 -26.00
CA LYS A 133 -14.52 8.59 -27.34
C LYS A 133 -15.13 7.18 -27.35
N TYR A 134 -15.12 6.48 -26.23
CA TYR A 134 -15.53 5.08 -26.14
C TYR A 134 -16.69 4.88 -25.16
N ASP A 135 -17.72 4.13 -25.56
CA ASP A 135 -18.88 3.80 -24.70
C ASP A 135 -18.58 2.73 -23.63
N THR A 136 -17.37 2.16 -23.67
CA THR A 136 -16.97 1.10 -22.74
C THR A 136 -16.88 1.64 -21.32
N PRO A 137 -17.58 1.03 -20.35
CA PRO A 137 -17.54 1.51 -18.97
C PRO A 137 -16.16 1.28 -18.36
N VAL A 138 -15.61 2.34 -17.76
CA VAL A 138 -14.37 2.29 -16.99
C VAL A 138 -14.70 2.51 -15.52
N TYR A 139 -14.34 1.55 -14.68
CA TYR A 139 -14.53 1.56 -13.24
C TYR A 139 -13.20 1.77 -12.55
N VAL A 140 -13.20 2.52 -11.45
CA VAL A 140 -12.00 2.79 -10.68
C VAL A 140 -12.25 2.58 -9.20
N GLY A 141 -11.34 1.86 -8.54
CA GLY A 141 -11.36 1.63 -7.11
C GLY A 141 -11.04 2.89 -6.28
N ALA A 142 -11.53 2.90 -5.05
CA ALA A 142 -11.18 3.90 -4.05
C ALA A 142 -10.15 3.32 -3.07
N PHE A 143 -9.17 4.14 -2.71
CA PHE A 143 -8.15 3.82 -1.72
C PHE A 143 -8.41 4.61 -0.44
N PHE A 144 -8.38 3.92 0.70
CA PHE A 144 -8.63 4.55 2.00
C PHE A 144 -7.45 4.35 2.95
N THR A 145 -7.03 5.42 3.61
CA THR A 145 -5.89 5.43 4.54
C THR A 145 -6.15 6.31 5.76
N SER A 146 -5.40 6.06 6.84
CA SER A 146 -5.42 6.87 8.06
C SER A 146 -4.56 8.14 7.95
N SER A 147 -3.60 8.14 7.02
CA SER A 147 -2.61 9.22 6.85
C SER A 147 -2.82 9.94 5.52
N GLU A 148 -2.60 11.25 5.52
CA GLU A 148 -2.65 12.04 4.30
C GLU A 148 -1.49 11.66 3.38
N LEU A 149 -1.79 11.44 2.10
CA LEU A 149 -0.80 11.23 1.05
C LEU A 149 -0.45 12.58 0.43
N LEU A 150 0.84 12.94 0.49
CA LEU A 150 1.36 14.15 -0.14
C LEU A 150 1.08 14.15 -1.65
N GLU A 151 0.88 15.35 -2.21
CA GLU A 151 0.63 15.59 -3.64
C GLU A 151 -0.67 14.96 -4.20
N ARG A 152 -1.53 14.42 -3.32
CA ARG A 152 -2.82 13.82 -3.68
C ARG A 152 -3.97 14.62 -3.09
N GLU A 153 -4.97 14.94 -3.92
CA GLU A 153 -6.21 15.57 -3.44
C GLU A 153 -7.17 14.49 -2.91
N ALA A 154 -7.36 14.46 -1.59
CA ALA A 154 -8.35 13.60 -0.97
C ALA A 154 -9.77 13.97 -1.44
N TRP A 155 -10.64 12.97 -1.62
CA TRP A 155 -12.01 13.19 -2.08
C TRP A 155 -12.86 13.99 -1.10
N SER A 156 -12.61 13.85 0.21
CA SER A 156 -12.93 14.82 1.28
C SER A 156 -12.56 14.23 2.66
N LYS A 157 -12.63 15.06 3.72
CA LYS A 157 -12.93 14.68 5.12
C LYS A 157 -14.45 14.67 5.42
N SER A 158 -15.30 14.62 4.39
CA SER A 158 -16.74 14.93 4.45
C SER A 158 -17.61 13.67 4.22
N PRO A 159 -18.78 13.55 4.86
CA PRO A 159 -19.55 12.30 4.98
C PRO A 159 -20.28 11.86 3.70
N SER A 160 -20.05 12.53 2.57
CA SER A 160 -20.85 12.38 1.35
C SER A 160 -20.05 11.93 0.13
N VAL A 161 -19.03 11.08 0.34
CA VAL A 161 -18.75 10.04 -0.67
C VAL A 161 -19.96 9.11 -0.63
N GLY A 162 -21.02 9.53 -1.33
CA GLY A 162 -22.36 8.98 -1.21
C GLY A 162 -22.34 7.47 -1.38
N THR A 163 -22.85 6.77 -0.36
CA THR A 163 -23.53 5.46 -0.37
C THR A 163 -22.88 4.25 -1.07
N ALA A 164 -21.79 4.43 -1.82
CA ALA A 164 -21.12 3.41 -2.61
C ALA A 164 -20.25 2.51 -1.73
N TYR A 165 -19.52 3.15 -0.83
CA TYR A 165 -18.82 2.47 0.24
C TYR A 165 -19.49 2.94 1.52
N ASP A 166 -20.31 2.09 2.13
CA ASP A 166 -20.73 2.33 3.51
C ASP A 166 -19.47 2.28 4.38
N LEU A 167 -18.83 3.44 4.55
CA LEU A 167 -17.64 3.60 5.38
C LEU A 167 -17.94 3.22 6.84
N ALA A 168 -19.21 3.24 7.26
CA ALA A 168 -19.62 2.76 8.56
C ALA A 168 -19.54 1.22 8.67
N SER A 169 -19.75 0.47 7.57
CA SER A 169 -19.47 -0.98 7.53
C SER A 169 -17.97 -1.31 7.64
N LEU A 170 -17.11 -0.36 7.26
CA LEU A 170 -15.66 -0.42 7.43
C LEU A 170 -15.18 0.12 8.80
N SER A 171 -16.11 0.29 9.77
CA SER A 171 -15.92 0.87 11.12
C SER A 171 -14.72 0.37 11.93
N ARG A 172 -14.12 -0.77 11.56
CA ARG A 172 -12.88 -1.27 12.19
C ARG A 172 -11.63 -0.49 11.81
N VAL A 173 -11.67 0.34 10.78
CA VAL A 173 -10.52 1.16 10.39
C VAL A 173 -10.87 2.64 10.53
N LYS A 174 -10.22 3.32 11.49
CA LYS A 174 -10.24 4.78 11.63
C LYS A 174 -9.55 5.42 10.41
N LYS A 175 -10.19 5.39 9.25
CA LYS A 175 -9.67 5.98 8.01
C LYS A 175 -10.22 7.39 7.87
N ASN A 176 -9.32 8.37 7.89
CA ASN A 176 -9.68 9.78 7.81
C ASN A 176 -9.64 10.32 6.37
N PHE A 177 -9.04 9.56 5.44
CA PHE A 177 -8.82 9.99 4.07
C PHE A 177 -9.25 8.91 3.06
N ALA A 178 -10.04 9.35 2.08
CA ALA A 178 -10.40 8.58 0.90
C ALA A 178 -9.78 9.23 -0.33
N TYR A 179 -9.18 8.41 -1.19
CA TYR A 179 -8.57 8.78 -2.45
C TYR A 179 -9.23 7.97 -3.56
N GLY A 180 -9.41 8.60 -4.71
CA GLY A 180 -9.91 7.94 -5.91
C GLY A 180 -9.48 8.74 -7.14
N PRO A 181 -10.17 8.60 -8.29
CA PRO A 181 -9.86 9.37 -9.48
C PRO A 181 -9.74 10.86 -9.24
N HIS A 182 -8.87 11.50 -10.02
CA HIS A 182 -8.74 12.96 -10.03
C HIS A 182 -10.10 13.64 -10.17
N LYS A 183 -10.33 14.77 -9.51
CA LYS A 183 -11.64 15.45 -9.47
C LYS A 183 -12.21 15.72 -10.87
N ASP A 184 -11.36 16.12 -11.81
CA ASP A 184 -11.73 16.40 -13.20
C ASP A 184 -12.03 15.15 -14.02
N LEU A 185 -11.72 13.96 -13.50
CA LEU A 185 -11.98 12.69 -14.18
C LEU A 185 -13.16 11.91 -13.58
N ARG A 186 -13.70 12.34 -12.42
CA ARG A 186 -14.70 11.57 -11.67
C ARG A 186 -15.95 11.26 -12.48
N GLU A 187 -16.43 12.20 -13.29
CA GLU A 187 -17.65 12.04 -14.10
C GLU A 187 -17.52 10.97 -15.20
N TYR A 188 -16.30 10.60 -15.59
CA TYR A 188 -16.04 9.60 -16.63
C TYR A 188 -15.94 8.18 -16.09
N PHE A 189 -15.74 8.03 -14.79
CA PHE A 189 -15.64 6.73 -14.16
C PHE A 189 -16.99 6.32 -13.60
N ARG A 190 -17.40 5.09 -13.90
CA ARG A 190 -18.62 4.53 -13.31
C ARG A 190 -18.31 4.00 -11.92
N ASP A 191 -19.29 4.14 -11.03
CA ASP A 191 -19.22 3.54 -9.71
C ASP A 191 -19.35 2.01 -9.82
N ILE A 192 -18.37 1.29 -9.28
CA ILE A 192 -18.32 -0.17 -9.30
C ILE A 192 -19.30 -0.80 -8.31
N THR A 193 -19.78 -0.03 -7.33
CA THR A 193 -20.54 -0.54 -6.19
C THR A 193 -21.94 -1.01 -6.58
N ASN A 194 -22.50 -0.46 -7.66
CA ASN A 194 -23.76 -0.95 -8.25
C ASN A 194 -23.63 -2.33 -8.92
N TYR A 195 -22.42 -2.87 -9.08
CA TYR A 195 -22.14 -4.11 -9.82
C TYR A 195 -21.49 -5.20 -8.96
N LEU A 196 -21.22 -4.93 -7.67
CA LEU A 196 -20.58 -5.87 -6.74
C LEU A 196 -21.56 -6.55 -5.78
N ILE A 197 -22.87 -6.50 -6.07
CA ILE A 197 -23.94 -7.18 -5.29
C ILE A 197 -24.35 -8.46 -6.00
#